data_AF-A0A0G1XE58-F1
#
_entry.id   AF-A0A0G1XE58-F1
#
_cell.length_a   1.000
_cell.length_b   1.000
_cell.length_c   1.000
_cell.angle_alpha   90.00
_cell.angle_beta   90.00
_cell.angle_gamma   90.00
#
_symmetry.space_group_name_H-M   'P 1'
#
loop_
_entity.id
_entity.type
_entity.pdbx_description
1 polymer ?
#
loop_
_entity_poly.entity_id
_entity_poly.type
_entity_poly.pdbx_seq_one_letter_code
_entity_poly.pdbx_strand_id
1 'polypeptide(L)'
;VSLAREKYIRKIKGQSARHSEAERKTLLESLKFVNKVVFGSKTDYLRHIMSIKPSVIVLGYDQKAFTEKLREKLAERGLSVKIVRARAYKPGIYKSSRLKWN
;
A
#
# COMPACT_ATOMS: atom_id res chain seq x y z
N VAL A 1 0.45 -3.69 -7.84
CA VAL A 1 0.26 -3.51 -6.37
C VAL A 1 1.61 -3.26 -5.70
N SER A 2 1.74 -2.18 -4.91
CA SER A 2 2.93 -1.95 -4.07
C SER A 2 2.66 -2.45 -2.65
N LEU A 3 3.48 -3.40 -2.19
CA LEU A 3 3.30 -4.13 -0.94
C LEU A 3 4.16 -3.54 0.17
N ALA A 4 3.54 -3.10 1.27
CA ALA A 4 4.27 -2.55 2.41
C ALA A 4 5.28 -3.55 3.01
N ARG A 5 6.47 -3.04 3.35
CA ARG A 5 7.47 -3.81 4.09
C ARG A 5 7.08 -3.98 5.55
N GLU A 6 7.43 -5.10 6.15
CA GLU A 6 7.13 -5.52 7.52
C GLU A 6 7.52 -4.46 8.53
N LYS A 7 8.69 -3.84 8.35
CA LYS A 7 9.14 -2.77 9.24
C LYS A 7 8.22 -1.56 9.27
N TYR A 8 7.57 -1.21 8.15
CA TYR A 8 6.58 -0.14 8.12
C TYR A 8 5.26 -0.59 8.71
N ILE A 9 4.88 -1.86 8.55
CA ILE A 9 3.69 -2.41 9.20
C ILE A 9 3.84 -2.34 10.71
N ARG A 10 4.97 -2.80 11.26
CA ARG A 10 5.29 -2.70 12.69
C ARG A 10 5.32 -1.25 13.16
N LYS A 11 5.98 -0.36 12.42
CA LYS A 11 6.04 1.08 12.76
C LYS A 11 4.66 1.76 12.80
N ILE A 12 3.77 1.43 11.87
CA ILE A 12 2.46 2.08 11.73
C ILE A 12 1.41 1.44 12.67
N LYS A 13 1.44 0.11 12.81
CA LYS A 13 0.39 -0.65 13.52
C LYS A 13 0.80 -1.09 14.93
N GLY A 14 2.08 -1.00 15.29
CA GLY A 14 2.62 -1.52 16.55
C GLY A 14 2.76 -3.05 16.60
N GLN A 15 2.38 -3.75 15.52
CA GLN A 15 2.38 -5.21 15.45
C GLN A 15 2.77 -5.70 14.06
N SER A 16 3.17 -6.98 13.98
CA SER A 16 3.46 -7.65 12.73
C SER A 16 2.21 -7.82 11.87
N ALA A 17 2.40 -7.93 10.55
CA ALA A 17 1.39 -8.51 9.70
C ALA A 17 1.11 -9.96 10.09
N ARG A 18 -0.13 -10.43 9.85
CA ARG A 18 -0.48 -11.84 10.08
C ARG A 18 0.26 -12.80 9.15
N HIS A 19 0.46 -12.37 7.91
CA HIS A 19 1.23 -13.09 6.91
C HIS A 19 2.54 -12.35 6.66
N SER A 20 3.62 -13.09 6.45
CA SER A 20 4.93 -12.57 6.08
C SER A 20 4.88 -11.76 4.77
N GLU A 21 5.92 -10.97 4.52
CA GLU A 21 6.05 -10.24 3.24
C GLU A 21 6.00 -11.17 2.02
N ALA A 22 6.61 -12.35 2.11
CA ALA A 22 6.65 -13.33 1.03
C ALA A 22 5.27 -13.94 0.78
N GLU A 23 4.59 -14.42 1.82
CA GLU A 23 3.23 -14.97 1.70
C GLU A 23 2.25 -13.93 1.16
N ARG A 24 2.31 -12.68 1.66
CA ARG A 24 1.47 -11.59 1.13
C ARG A 24 1.74 -11.31 -0.34
N LYS A 25 3.00 -11.40 -0.78
CA LYS A 25 3.36 -11.23 -2.19
C LYS A 25 2.75 -12.35 -3.03
N THR A 26 2.96 -13.60 -2.64
CA THR A 26 2.40 -14.78 -3.33
C THR A 26 0.88 -14.72 -3.43
N LEU A 27 0.18 -14.37 -2.34
CA LEU A 27 -1.28 -14.21 -2.32
C LEU A 27 -1.79 -13.10 -3.25
N LEU A 28 -1.02 -12.02 -3.43
CA LEU A 28 -1.39 -10.94 -4.34
C LEU A 28 -1.09 -11.29 -5.80
N GLU A 29 -0.01 -12.03 -6.05
CA GLU A 29 0.39 -12.47 -7.39
C GLU A 29 -0.55 -13.55 -7.95
N SER A 30 -1.24 -14.31 -7.09
CA SER A 30 -2.25 -15.29 -7.53
C SER A 30 -3.58 -14.68 -7.98
N LEU A 31 -3.78 -13.37 -7.79
CA LEU A 31 -5.02 -12.69 -8.19
C LEU A 31 -5.01 -12.36 -9.69
N LYS A 32 -6.02 -12.84 -10.42
CA LYS A 32 -6.15 -12.66 -11.89
C LYS A 32 -6.08 -11.20 -12.36
N PHE A 33 -6.50 -10.25 -11.53
CA PHE A 33 -6.53 -8.82 -11.85
C PHE A 33 -5.28 -8.06 -11.40
N VAL A 34 -4.26 -8.74 -10.88
CA VAL A 34 -3.01 -8.14 -10.46
C VAL A 34 -1.90 -8.50 -11.45
N ASN A 35 -1.47 -7.53 -12.26
CA ASN A 35 -0.41 -7.77 -13.24
C ASN A 35 0.99 -7.87 -12.62
N LYS A 36 1.24 -7.11 -11.55
CA LYS A 36 2.57 -7.05 -10.91
C LYS A 36 2.46 -6.68 -9.45
N VAL A 37 3.20 -7.40 -8.61
CA VAL A 37 3.40 -7.05 -7.20
C VAL A 37 4.84 -6.64 -6.99
N VAL A 38 5.04 -5.47 -6.41
CA VAL A 38 6.37 -4.96 -6.05
C VAL A 38 6.42 -4.75 -4.56
N PHE A 39 7.57 -5.03 -3.96
CA PHE A 39 7.81 -4.59 -2.59
C PHE A 39 7.95 -3.07 -2.57
N GLY A 40 7.26 -2.43 -1.65
CA GLY A 40 7.42 -1.02 -1.36
C GLY A 40 8.83 -0.72 -0.86
N SER A 41 9.16 0.57 -0.82
CA SER A 41 10.47 1.02 -0.34
C SER A 41 10.73 0.58 1.09
N LYS A 42 12.01 0.39 1.42
CA LYS A 42 12.47 0.29 2.80
C LYS A 42 12.78 1.66 3.40
N THR A 43 13.06 2.70 2.65
CA THR A 43 13.58 3.95 3.24
C THR A 43 12.86 5.16 2.70
N ASP A 44 12.75 5.23 1.39
CA ASP A 44 12.18 6.36 0.66
C ASP A 44 11.05 5.90 -0.25
N TYR A 45 9.80 6.11 0.19
CA TYR A 45 8.61 5.77 -0.59
C TYR A 45 8.42 6.70 -1.79
N LEU A 46 8.88 7.95 -1.73
CA LEU A 46 8.77 8.88 -2.86
C LEU A 46 9.68 8.42 -3.98
N ARG A 47 10.96 8.10 -3.70
CA ARG A 47 11.88 7.55 -4.71
C ARG A 47 11.35 6.27 -5.34
N HIS A 48 10.72 5.40 -4.55
CA HIS A 48 10.09 4.19 -5.08
C HIS A 48 8.96 4.51 -6.06
N ILE A 49 8.06 5.42 -5.71
CA ILE A 49 6.99 5.87 -6.62
C ILE A 49 7.58 6.52 -7.88
N MET A 50 8.60 7.37 -7.73
CA MET A 50 9.30 8.01 -8.85
C MET A 50 9.95 7.01 -9.81
N SER A 51 10.45 5.87 -9.30
CA SER A 51 11.01 4.82 -10.16
C SER A 51 9.96 4.08 -10.97
N ILE A 52 8.72 4.01 -10.46
CA ILE A 52 7.59 3.34 -11.12
C ILE A 52 6.87 4.28 -12.09
N LYS A 53 6.88 5.59 -11.81
CA LYS A 53 6.17 6.64 -12.57
C LYS A 53 4.70 6.31 -12.85
N PRO A 54 3.88 6.00 -11.83
CA PRO A 54 2.47 5.68 -12.04
C PRO A 54 1.70 6.92 -12.52
N SER A 55 0.77 6.73 -13.46
CA SER A 55 -0.21 7.74 -13.85
C SER A 55 -1.30 7.94 -12.80
N VAL A 56 -1.65 6.87 -12.07
CA VAL A 56 -2.67 6.86 -11.02
C VAL A 56 -2.17 6.09 -9.80
N ILE A 57 -2.40 6.63 -8.61
CA ILE A 57 -2.23 5.94 -7.32
C ILE A 57 -3.60 5.80 -6.67
N VAL A 58 -3.98 4.57 -6.37
CA VAL A 58 -5.19 4.26 -5.60
C VAL A 58 -4.81 3.91 -4.16
N LEU A 59 -5.26 4.71 -3.22
CA LEU A 59 -5.04 4.53 -1.79
C LEU A 59 -6.21 3.76 -1.16
N GLY A 60 -5.91 2.90 -0.21
CA GLY A 60 -6.92 2.29 0.66
C GLY A 60 -7.64 3.35 1.50
N TYR A 61 -8.90 3.10 1.85
CA TYR A 61 -9.74 4.03 2.63
C TYR A 61 -9.11 4.43 3.97
N ASP A 62 -8.35 3.53 4.61
CA ASP A 62 -7.72 3.72 5.91
C ASP A 62 -6.22 4.08 5.85
N GLN A 63 -5.64 4.22 4.65
CA GLN A 63 -4.24 4.59 4.49
C GLN A 63 -4.02 6.09 4.71
N LYS A 64 -3.70 6.49 5.95
CA LYS A 64 -3.39 7.89 6.30
C LYS A 64 -1.90 8.19 6.29
N ALA A 65 -1.10 7.30 6.87
CA ALA A 65 0.35 7.47 6.99
C ALA A 65 1.02 7.63 5.61
N PHE A 66 1.91 8.61 5.48
CA PHE A 66 2.68 8.89 4.26
C PHE A 66 1.84 9.29 3.03
N THR A 67 0.55 9.57 3.19
CA THR A 67 -0.33 9.99 2.08
C THR A 67 -0.64 11.48 2.09
N GLU A 68 -0.42 12.15 3.21
CA GLU A 68 -0.61 13.59 3.33
C GLU A 68 0.44 14.35 2.49
N LYS A 69 -0.05 15.30 1.69
CA LYS A 69 0.74 16.04 0.68
C LYS A 69 1.45 15.15 -0.35
N LEU A 70 1.00 13.90 -0.53
CA LEU A 70 1.66 12.98 -1.48
C LEU A 70 1.65 13.54 -2.91
N ARG A 71 0.55 14.16 -3.32
CA ARG A 71 0.42 14.80 -4.65
C ARG A 71 1.44 15.93 -4.81
N GLU A 72 1.52 16.83 -3.84
CA GLU A 72 2.46 17.96 -3.83
C GLU A 72 3.91 17.48 -3.90
N LYS A 73 4.28 16.55 -3.01
CA LYS A 73 5.64 15.98 -2.96
C LYS A 73 6.07 15.30 -4.26
N LEU A 74 5.14 14.65 -4.96
CA LEU A 74 5.43 14.02 -6.25
C LEU A 74 5.49 15.07 -7.37
N ALA A 75 4.63 16.09 -7.34
CA ALA A 75 4.66 17.20 -8.29
C ALA A 75 5.97 18.01 -8.19
N GLU A 76 6.45 18.31 -6.98
CA GLU A 76 7.76 18.93 -6.71
C GLU A 76 8.92 18.15 -7.34
N ARG A 77 8.75 16.84 -7.54
CA ARG A 77 9.75 15.93 -8.12
C ARG A 77 9.51 15.69 -9.61
N GLY A 78 8.63 16.47 -10.25
CA GLY A 78 8.32 16.38 -11.67
C GLY A 78 7.40 15.22 -12.05
N LEU A 79 6.70 14.59 -11.09
CA LEU A 79 5.73 13.54 -11.38
C LEU A 79 4.29 14.03 -11.17
N SER A 80 3.58 14.24 -12.29
CA SER A 80 2.14 14.44 -12.27
C SER A 80 1.44 13.09 -12.11
N VAL A 81 0.66 12.94 -11.04
CA VAL A 81 -0.07 11.70 -10.73
C VAL A 81 -1.48 12.00 -10.23
N LYS A 82 -2.46 11.21 -10.66
CA LYS A 82 -3.81 11.23 -10.10
C LYS A 82 -3.84 10.39 -8.83
N ILE A 83 -4.26 10.97 -7.71
CA ILE A 83 -4.42 10.23 -6.45
C ILE A 83 -5.90 10.06 -6.17
N VAL A 84 -6.34 8.82 -6.00
CA VAL A 84 -7.73 8.46 -5.69
C VAL A 84 -7.73 7.64 -4.40
N ARG A 85 -8.73 7.83 -3.55
CA ARG A 85 -8.95 6.98 -2.37
C ARG A 85 -10.14 6.06 -2.60
N ALA A 86 -9.90 4.76 -2.57
CA ALA A 86 -10.95 3.75 -2.72
C ALA A 86 -11.88 3.76 -1.49
N ARG A 87 -13.17 3.49 -1.72
CA ARG A 87 -14.14 3.28 -0.64
C ARG A 87 -13.92 1.92 0.03
N ALA A 88 -14.26 1.82 1.31
CA ALA A 88 -14.18 0.56 2.03
C ALA A 88 -15.24 -0.43 1.52
N TYR A 89 -14.86 -1.68 1.30
CA TYR A 89 -15.82 -2.76 1.09
C TYR A 89 -16.09 -3.49 2.40
N LYS A 90 -17.30 -3.33 2.95
CA LYS A 90 -17.77 -3.92 4.22
C LYS A 90 -16.69 -3.92 5.34
N PRO A 91 -16.20 -2.74 5.78
CA PRO A 91 -15.09 -2.64 6.76
C PRO A 91 -15.42 -3.24 8.14
N GLY A 92 -16.71 -3.42 8.43
CA GLY A 92 -17.22 -4.19 9.58
C GLY A 92 -16.71 -5.64 9.61
N ILE A 93 -16.55 -6.23 8.42
CA ILE A 93 -16.41 -7.68 8.24
C ILE A 93 -15.01 -8.02 7.72
N TYR A 94 -14.56 -7.36 6.65
CA TYR A 94 -13.35 -7.80 5.92
C TYR A 94 -12.06 -7.06 6.30
N LYS A 95 -12.06 -6.27 7.38
CA LYS A 95 -10.84 -5.63 7.85
C LYS A 95 -9.96 -6.66 8.57
N SER A 96 -8.69 -6.76 8.18
CA SER A 96 -7.77 -7.76 8.75
C SER A 96 -7.61 -7.66 10.27
N SER A 97 -7.76 -6.48 10.87
CA SER A 97 -7.72 -6.32 12.33
C SER A 97 -8.98 -6.82 13.05
N ARG A 98 -10.06 -7.10 12.32
CA ARG A 98 -11.36 -7.54 12.85
C ARG A 98 -11.68 -9.00 12.55
N LEU A 99 -11.06 -9.57 11.51
CA LEU A 99 -11.15 -10.99 11.22
C LEU A 99 -10.58 -11.77 12.41
N LYS A 100 -11.44 -12.46 13.17
CA LYS A 100 -11.00 -13.47 14.14
C LYS A 100 -10.84 -14.78 13.38
N TRP A 101 -9.76 -15.51 13.62
CA TRP A 101 -9.64 -16.89 13.17
C TRP A 101 -10.03 -17.76 14.36
N ASN A 102 -10.98 -18.68 14.14
CA ASN A 102 -11.19 -19.83 15.02
C ASN A 102 -10.36 -20.98 14.47
#